data_AF-A0A2A2J4V2-F1
#
_entry.id   AF-A0A2A2J4V2-F1
#
_cell.length_a   1.000
_cell.length_b   1.000
_cell.length_c   1.000
_cell.angle_alpha   90.00
_cell.angle_beta   90.00
_cell.angle_gamma   90.00
#
_symmetry.space_group_name_H-M   'P 1'
#
loop_
_entity.id
_entity.type
_entity.pdbx_description
1 polymer ?
#
loop_
_entity_poly.entity_id
_entity_poly.type
_entity_poly.pdbx_seq_one_letter_code
_entity_poly.pdbx_strand_id
1 'polypeptide(L)'
;MLISLPEFISWTGFTVFEIWLHSVALLIGTILLALKYSNLIALSYWLIFTPSFIACALNAYFLFIVYIRTAVEFKSYKDPFISYSYNWFRVAMLVLFEVILCYKIDGDLEQEKVAVQSPYGVIFMPLWLFMASLFVQSCRLF
;
A
#
# COMPACT_ATOMS: atom_id res chain seq x y z
N MET A 1 10.98 -24.61 5.31
CA MET A 1 11.46 -23.63 6.31
C MET A 1 10.58 -22.41 6.17
N LEU A 2 9.64 -22.17 7.10
CA LEU A 2 8.87 -20.93 7.07
C LEU A 2 9.81 -19.80 7.50
N ILE A 3 9.84 -18.70 6.74
CA ILE A 3 10.53 -17.47 7.14
C ILE A 3 9.94 -17.03 8.48
N SER A 4 10.81 -16.78 9.46
CA SER A 4 10.35 -16.28 10.75
C SER A 4 9.87 -14.83 10.61
N LEU A 5 8.83 -14.44 11.36
CA LEU A 5 8.34 -13.06 11.38
C LEU A 5 9.46 -12.00 11.58
N PRO A 6 10.44 -12.19 12.48
CA PRO A 6 11.54 -11.22 12.62
C PRO A 6 12.45 -11.15 11.39
N GLU A 7 12.72 -12.25 10.70
CA GLU A 7 13.48 -12.24 9.44
C GLU A 7 12.71 -11.49 8.34
N PHE A 8 11.40 -11.70 8.23
CA PHE A 8 10.55 -10.99 7.28
C PHE A 8 10.55 -9.47 7.53
N ILE A 9 10.44 -9.05 8.79
CA ILE A 9 10.49 -7.64 9.19
C ILE A 9 11.86 -7.03 8.88
N SER A 10 12.95 -7.76 9.14
CA SER A 10 14.31 -7.30 8.83
C SER A 10 14.51 -7.06 7.34
N TRP A 11 14.00 -7.97 6.49
CA TRP A 11 14.15 -7.86 5.04
C TRP A 11 13.30 -6.76 4.43
N THR A 12 12.06 -6.60 4.89
CA THR A 12 11.09 -5.68 4.27
C THR A 12 11.04 -4.30 4.92
N GLY A 13 11.51 -4.18 6.16
CA GLY A 13 11.38 -2.96 6.96
C GLY A 13 9.93 -2.63 7.35
N PHE A 14 8.99 -3.58 7.21
CA PHE A 14 7.61 -3.40 7.63
C PHE A 14 7.45 -3.61 9.13
N THR A 15 6.67 -2.75 9.76
CA THR A 15 6.25 -2.96 11.15
C THR A 15 5.13 -4.00 11.23
N VAL A 16 5.03 -4.71 12.36
CA VAL A 16 3.91 -5.63 12.63
C VAL A 16 2.57 -4.90 12.56
N PHE A 17 2.53 -3.63 12.98
CA PHE A 17 1.35 -2.78 12.90
C PHE A 17 0.90 -2.54 11.46
N GLU A 18 1.81 -2.19 10.55
CA GLU A 18 1.50 -2.01 9.12
C GLU A 18 0.92 -3.29 8.50
N ILE A 19 1.55 -4.44 8.76
CA ILE A 19 1.10 -5.74 8.25
C ILE A 19 -0.30 -6.04 8.75
N TRP A 20 -0.53 -5.88 10.05
CA TRP A 20 -1.84 -6.11 10.66
C TRP A 20 -2.91 -5.17 10.09
N LEU A 21 -2.60 -3.89 9.95
CA LEU A 21 -3.51 -2.87 9.46
C LEU A 21 -3.94 -3.15 8.01
N HIS A 22 -2.99 -3.44 7.12
CA HIS A 22 -3.30 -3.81 5.73
C HIS A 22 -4.04 -5.15 5.63
N SER A 23 -3.75 -6.12 6.51
CA SER A 23 -4.46 -7.40 6.54
C SER A 23 -5.94 -7.22 6.92
N VAL A 24 -6.23 -6.39 7.93
CA VAL A 24 -7.60 -6.08 8.34
C VAL A 24 -8.34 -5.34 7.23
N ALA A 25 -7.71 -4.35 6.61
CA ALA A 25 -8.31 -3.61 5.51
C ALA A 25 -8.62 -4.49 4.29
N LEU A 26 -7.72 -5.40 3.92
CA LEU A 26 -7.96 -6.37 2.86
C LEU A 26 -9.11 -7.33 3.20
N LEU A 27 -9.21 -7.77 4.45
CA LEU A 27 -10.31 -8.64 4.88
C LEU A 27 -11.66 -7.90 4.78
N ILE A 28 -11.74 -6.66 5.26
CA ILE A 28 -12.97 -5.85 5.15
C ILE A 28 -13.30 -5.56 3.68
N GLY A 29 -12.31 -5.17 2.88
CA GLY A 29 -12.47 -4.88 1.46
C GLY A 29 -12.95 -6.10 0.66
N THR A 30 -12.41 -7.30 0.93
CA THR A 30 -12.85 -8.54 0.27
C THR A 30 -14.29 -8.92 0.63
N ILE A 31 -14.70 -8.74 1.89
CA ILE A 31 -16.10 -8.94 2.30
C ILE A 31 -17.03 -7.97 1.57
N LEU A 32 -16.69 -6.67 1.53
CA LEU A 32 -17.48 -5.65 0.82
C LEU A 32 -17.58 -5.95 -0.69
N LEU A 33 -16.47 -6.37 -1.30
CA LEU A 33 -16.42 -6.75 -2.71
C LEU A 33 -17.33 -7.96 -3.00
N ALA A 34 -17.28 -8.99 -2.14
CA ALA A 34 -18.11 -10.19 -2.28
C ALA A 34 -19.63 -9.87 -2.14
N LEU A 35 -19.98 -8.97 -1.23
CA LEU A 35 -21.36 -8.50 -1.05
C LEU A 35 -21.87 -7.71 -2.27
N LYS A 36 -21.04 -6.83 -2.84
CA LYS A 36 -21.35 -6.11 -4.09
C LYS A 36 -21.50 -7.08 -5.26
N TYR A 37 -20.60 -8.05 -5.41
CA TYR A 37 -20.67 -9.06 -6.47
C TYR A 37 -21.97 -9.89 -6.40
N SER A 38 -22.44 -10.16 -5.18
CA SER A 38 -23.70 -10.87 -4.94
C SER A 38 -24.94 -9.98 -5.14
N ASN A 39 -24.77 -8.73 -5.61
CA ASN A 39 -25.81 -7.71 -5.78
C ASN A 39 -26.63 -7.40 -4.51
N LEU A 40 -26.07 -7.68 -3.32
CA LEU A 40 -26.74 -7.42 -2.05
C LEU A 40 -26.67 -5.94 -1.63
N ILE A 41 -25.72 -5.19 -2.21
CA ILE A 41 -25.43 -3.81 -1.83
C ILE A 41 -25.17 -2.97 -3.09
N ALA A 42 -25.85 -1.82 -3.22
CA ALA A 42 -25.66 -0.86 -4.32
C ALA A 42 -24.63 0.23 -3.97
N LEU A 43 -23.44 -0.15 -3.49
CA LEU A 43 -22.35 0.80 -3.20
C LEU A 43 -21.45 1.01 -4.43
N SER A 44 -20.92 2.22 -4.60
CA SER A 44 -19.89 2.51 -5.61
C SER A 44 -18.59 1.78 -5.26
N TYR A 45 -17.80 1.42 -6.27
CA TYR A 45 -16.50 0.77 -6.09
C TYR A 45 -15.53 1.61 -5.26
N TRP A 46 -15.61 2.94 -5.34
CA TRP A 46 -14.86 3.85 -4.47
C TRP A 46 -15.13 3.59 -2.98
N LEU A 47 -16.38 3.28 -2.62
CA LEU A 47 -16.73 3.01 -1.23
C LEU A 47 -16.20 1.64 -0.76
N ILE A 48 -16.13 0.66 -1.66
CA ILE A 48 -15.59 -0.68 -1.38
C ILE A 48 -14.09 -0.63 -1.08
N PHE A 49 -13.35 0.26 -1.74
CA PHE A 49 -11.91 0.47 -1.51
C PHE A 49 -11.59 1.36 -0.29
N THR A 50 -12.59 2.00 0.32
CA THR A 50 -12.42 2.86 1.50
C THR A 50 -11.62 2.22 2.65
N PRO A 51 -11.83 0.95 3.04
CA PRO A 51 -11.06 0.33 4.12
C PRO A 51 -9.56 0.30 3.83
N SER A 52 -9.17 0.05 2.58
CA SER A 52 -7.77 0.06 2.14
C SER A 52 -7.18 1.47 2.16
N PHE A 53 -7.93 2.46 1.66
CA PHE A 53 -7.52 3.87 1.73
C PHE A 53 -7.32 4.36 3.16
N ILE A 54 -8.21 3.97 4.09
CA ILE A 54 -8.08 4.29 5.52
C ILE A 54 -6.81 3.65 6.10
N ALA A 55 -6.51 2.39 5.77
CA ALA A 55 -5.27 1.75 6.21
C ALA A 55 -4.02 2.47 5.68
N CYS A 56 -4.00 2.86 4.41
CA CYS A 56 -2.93 3.68 3.84
C CYS A 56 -2.79 5.04 4.55
N ALA A 57 -3.90 5.72 4.85
CA ALA A 57 -3.88 7.01 5.54
C ALA A 57 -3.36 6.88 6.98
N LEU A 58 -3.81 5.86 7.72
CA LEU A 58 -3.31 5.56 9.05
C LEU A 58 -1.83 5.19 9.04
N ASN A 59 -1.37 4.44 8.03
CA ASN A 59 0.04 4.14 7.87
C ASN A 59 0.88 5.41 7.57
N ALA A 60 0.44 6.24 6.64
CA ALA A 60 1.10 7.52 6.34
C ALA A 60 1.17 8.43 7.58
N TYR A 61 0.10 8.48 8.38
CA TYR A 61 0.05 9.22 9.63
C TYR A 61 1.05 8.68 10.67
N PHE A 62 1.15 7.36 10.81
CA PHE A 62 2.14 6.73 11.69
C PHE A 62 3.57 7.08 11.27
N LEU A 63 3.89 7.00 9.98
CA LEU A 63 5.19 7.41 9.44
C LEU A 63 5.46 8.90 9.68
N PHE A 64 4.45 9.76 9.55
CA PHE A 64 4.58 11.18 9.84
C PHE A 64 4.97 11.44 11.30
N ILE A 65 4.32 10.77 12.25
CA ILE A 65 4.64 10.89 13.68
C ILE A 65 6.07 10.44 13.97
N VAL A 66 6.47 9.28 13.45
CA VAL A 66 7.82 8.72 13.66
C VAL A 66 8.89 9.69 13.18
N TYR A 67 8.65 10.39 12.08
CA TYR A 67 9.59 11.40 11.56
C TYR A 67 9.71 12.64 12.38
N ILE A 68 8.59 13.20 12.82
CA ILE A 68 8.64 14.36 13.70
C ILE A 68 9.44 14.00 14.95
N ARG A 69 9.23 12.81 15.51
CA ARG A 69 10.00 12.31 16.64
C ARG A 69 11.49 12.19 16.32
N THR A 70 11.86 11.54 15.22
CA THR A 70 13.26 11.38 14.82
C THR A 70 13.93 12.73 14.52
N ALA A 71 13.23 13.67 13.89
CA ALA A 71 13.73 15.00 13.58
C ALA A 71 13.97 15.85 14.82
N VAL A 72 13.16 15.66 15.88
CA VAL A 72 13.31 16.35 17.17
C VAL A 72 14.43 15.73 18.03
N GLU A 73 14.54 14.40 18.07
CA GLU A 73 15.53 13.70 18.91
C GLU A 73 16.95 13.64 18.29
N PHE A 74 17.07 13.48 16.98
CA PHE A 74 18.37 13.30 16.30
C PHE A 74 18.78 14.54 15.52
N LYS A 75 19.68 15.34 16.10
CA LYS A 75 20.30 16.53 15.46
C LYS A 75 21.23 16.19 14.26
N SER A 76 21.37 14.91 13.90
CA SER A 76 22.25 14.38 12.84
C SER A 76 21.40 13.77 11.72
N TYR A 77 21.43 14.38 10.53
CA TYR A 77 20.36 14.28 9.54
C TYR A 77 20.53 13.23 8.42
N LYS A 78 21.72 12.65 8.20
CA LYS A 78 22.02 12.05 6.89
C LYS A 78 21.56 10.60 6.72
N ASP A 79 21.87 9.72 7.67
CA ASP A 79 21.54 8.29 7.55
C ASP A 79 20.07 7.94 7.81
N PRO A 80 19.39 8.48 8.85
CA PRO A 80 17.98 8.16 9.10
C PRO A 80 17.02 8.76 8.03
N PHE A 81 17.44 9.80 7.31
CA PHE A 81 16.62 10.44 6.29
C PHE A 81 16.39 9.57 5.05
N ILE A 82 17.40 8.79 4.62
CA ILE A 82 17.29 7.92 3.44
C ILE A 82 16.29 6.78 3.71
N SER A 83 16.39 6.13 4.86
CA SER A 83 15.45 5.07 5.27
C SER A 83 14.03 5.61 5.45
N TYR A 84 13.90 6.84 5.95
CA TYR A 84 12.60 7.49 6.08
C TYR A 84 11.95 7.80 4.73
N SER A 85 12.72 8.37 3.80
CA SER A 85 12.27 8.66 2.45
C SER A 85 11.82 7.38 1.72
N TYR A 86 12.48 6.25 1.97
CA TYR A 86 12.10 4.96 1.42
C TYR A 86 10.74 4.48 1.94
N ASN A 87 10.48 4.60 3.25
CA ASN A 87 9.18 4.22 3.83
C ASN A 87 8.03 5.09 3.28
N TRP A 88 8.28 6.39 3.05
CA TRP A 88 7.30 7.27 2.40
C TRP A 88 7.05 6.92 0.95
N PHE A 89 8.12 6.68 0.19
CA PHE A 89 8.03 6.25 -1.20
C PHE A 89 7.18 4.99 -1.32
N ARG A 90 7.38 4.01 -0.43
CA ARG A 90 6.58 2.79 -0.36
C ARG A 90 5.09 3.07 -0.18
N VAL A 91 4.71 3.87 0.82
CA VAL A 91 3.30 4.19 1.06
C VAL A 91 2.70 4.96 -0.11
N ALA A 92 3.45 5.88 -0.72
CA ALA A 92 3.01 6.59 -1.92
C ALA A 92 2.75 5.64 -3.10
N MET A 93 3.63 4.66 -3.34
CA MET A 93 3.43 3.64 -4.39
C MET A 93 2.19 2.79 -4.14
N LEU A 94 1.92 2.42 -2.88
CA LEU A 94 0.72 1.66 -2.50
C LEU A 94 -0.56 2.48 -2.73
N VAL A 95 -0.58 3.75 -2.31
CA VAL A 95 -1.73 4.63 -2.54
C VAL A 95 -1.96 4.85 -4.04
N LEU A 96 -0.90 5.08 -4.81
CA LEU A 96 -1.01 5.22 -6.27
C LEU A 96 -1.58 3.95 -6.92
N PHE A 97 -1.10 2.77 -6.49
CA PHE A 97 -1.65 1.50 -6.95
C PHE A 97 -3.15 1.37 -6.65
N GLU A 98 -3.57 1.65 -5.41
CA GLU A 98 -4.97 1.56 -5.00
C GLU A 98 -5.87 2.52 -5.79
N VAL A 99 -5.43 3.76 -6.02
CA VAL A 99 -6.18 4.75 -6.79
C VAL A 99 -6.32 4.32 -8.25
N ILE A 100 -5.22 3.87 -8.89
CA ILE A 100 -5.25 3.43 -10.30
C ILE A 100 -6.14 2.19 -10.45
N LEU A 101 -6.06 1.26 -9.49
CA LEU A 101 -6.88 0.05 -9.48
C LEU A 101 -8.36 0.36 -9.28
N CYS A 102 -8.70 1.27 -8.36
CA CYS A 102 -10.08 1.72 -8.14
C CYS A 102 -10.64 2.40 -9.40
N TYR A 103 -9.86 3.30 -10.02
CA TYR A 103 -10.26 3.98 -11.25
C TYR A 103 -10.51 3.01 -12.41
N LYS A 104 -9.68 1.96 -12.54
CA LYS A 104 -9.87 0.93 -13.55
C LYS A 104 -11.14 0.12 -13.31
N ILE A 105 -11.36 -0.35 -12.09
CA ILE A 105 -12.50 -1.20 -11.73
C ILE A 105 -13.82 -0.44 -11.92
N ASP A 106 -13.87 0.82 -11.50
CA ASP A 106 -15.02 1.70 -11.69
C ASP A 106 -15.31 1.92 -13.19
N GLY A 107 -14.28 2.18 -14.00
CA GLY A 107 -14.40 2.36 -15.44
C GLY A 107 -14.81 1.10 -16.21
N ASP A 108 -14.31 -0.07 -15.82
CA ASP A 108 -14.61 -1.35 -16.49
C ASP A 108 -15.99 -1.90 -16.09
N LEU A 109 -16.46 -1.67 -14.86
CA LEU A 109 -17.70 -2.29 -14.34
C LEU A 109 -18.93 -1.37 -14.33
N GLU A 110 -18.80 -0.05 -14.15
CA GLU A 110 -19.96 0.85 -14.11
C GLU A 110 -20.23 1.56 -15.44
N GLN A 111 -19.20 1.82 -16.26
CA GLN A 111 -19.37 2.74 -17.40
C GLN A 111 -19.41 2.08 -18.77
N GLU A 112 -19.12 0.79 -18.93
CA GLU A 112 -19.08 0.07 -20.24
C GLU A 112 -18.34 0.85 -21.37
N LYS A 113 -17.50 1.83 -21.00
CA LYS A 113 -16.78 2.66 -21.94
C LYS A 113 -15.46 1.98 -22.22
N VAL A 114 -15.32 1.50 -23.45
CA VAL A 114 -14.14 0.87 -24.09
C VAL A 114 -12.89 1.78 -24.11
N ALA A 115 -12.79 2.80 -23.26
CA ALA A 115 -11.92 3.94 -23.43
C ALA A 115 -11.00 4.21 -22.24
N VAL A 116 -10.36 3.18 -21.67
CA VAL A 116 -8.92 3.21 -21.34
C VAL A 116 -8.39 1.77 -21.39
N GLN A 117 -7.85 1.34 -22.53
CA GLN A 117 -7.02 0.14 -22.67
C GLN A 117 -5.66 0.35 -22.00
N SER A 118 -5.64 0.76 -20.73
CA SER A 118 -4.43 0.67 -19.93
C SER A 118 -4.19 -0.82 -19.74
N PRO A 119 -3.13 -1.40 -20.32
CA PRO A 119 -2.83 -2.81 -20.09
C PRO A 119 -2.65 -3.00 -18.59
N TYR A 120 -3.06 -4.16 -18.07
CA TYR A 120 -2.90 -4.49 -16.64
C TYR A 120 -1.46 -4.23 -16.15
N GLY A 121 -0.46 -4.37 -17.03
CA GLY A 121 0.93 -4.03 -16.74
C GLY A 121 1.18 -2.60 -16.24
N VAL A 122 0.43 -1.59 -16.72
CA VAL A 122 0.57 -0.19 -16.25
C VAL A 122 -0.10 0.01 -14.89
N ILE A 123 -1.18 -0.70 -14.61
CA ILE A 123 -1.84 -0.67 -13.30
C ILE A 123 -0.93 -1.26 -12.24
N PHE A 124 -0.23 -2.35 -12.56
CA PHE A 124 0.72 -2.98 -11.66
C PHE A 124 2.09 -2.27 -11.60
N MET A 125 2.36 -1.24 -12.41
CA MET A 125 3.67 -0.55 -12.40
C MET A 125 4.12 -0.09 -11.00
N PRO A 126 3.28 0.55 -10.18
CA PRO A 126 3.68 0.96 -8.83
C PRO A 126 4.06 -0.24 -7.95
N LEU A 127 3.39 -1.39 -8.15
CA LEU A 127 3.71 -2.64 -7.46
C LEU A 127 5.06 -3.22 -7.93
N TRP A 128 5.32 -3.20 -9.24
CA TRP A 128 6.62 -3.62 -9.79
C TRP A 128 7.76 -2.75 -9.28
N LEU A 129 7.57 -1.43 -9.23
CA LEU A 129 8.53 -0.48 -8.67
C LEU A 129 8.76 -0.73 -7.18
N PHE A 130 7.70 -0.99 -6.42
CA PHE A 130 7.80 -1.37 -5.02
C PHE A 130 8.57 -2.68 -4.82
N MET A 131 8.29 -3.70 -5.64
CA MET A 131 8.99 -4.98 -5.52
C MET A 131 10.47 -4.88 -5.92
N ALA A 132 10.79 -4.07 -6.93
CA ALA A 132 12.16 -3.74 -7.28
C ALA A 132 12.89 -2.98 -6.16
N SER A 133 12.19 -2.06 -5.48
CA SER A 133 12.77 -1.31 -4.36
C SER A 133 13.10 -2.22 -3.17
N LEU A 134 12.24 -3.21 -2.87
CA LEU A 134 12.51 -4.24 -1.87
C LEU A 134 13.73 -5.09 -2.21
N PHE A 135 13.90 -5.48 -3.48
CA PHE A 135 15.07 -6.25 -3.90
C PHE A 135 16.39 -5.49 -3.65
N VAL A 136 16.41 -4.20 -4.01
CA VAL A 136 17.57 -3.33 -3.75
C VAL A 136 17.85 -3.18 -2.25
N GLN A 137 16.80 -3.09 -1.42
CA GLN A 137 16.93 -3.01 0.03
C GLN A 137 17.49 -4.31 0.62
N SER A 138 16.97 -5.47 0.21
CA SER A 138 17.46 -6.78 0.65
C SER A 138 18.94 -6.98 0.31
N CYS A 139 19.40 -6.50 -0.86
CA CYS A 139 20.81 -6.53 -1.24
C CYS A 139 21.71 -5.57 -0.44
N ARG A 140 21.17 -4.54 0.21
CA ARG A 140 21.95 -3.64 1.10
C ARG A 140 22.07 -4.16 2.52
N LEU A 141 21.21 -5.08 2.94
CA LEU A 141 21.20 -5.69 4.27
C LEU A 141 22.12 -6.93 4.38
N PHE A 142 22.53 -7.50 3.25
CA PHE A 142 23.54 -8.56 3.14
C PHE A 142 24.93 -7.96 2.87
#